data_AF-A0A8J8J9R7-F1
#
_entry.id   AF-A0A8J8J9R7-F1
#
_cell.length_a   1.000
_cell.length_b   1.000
_cell.length_c   1.000
_cell.angle_alpha   90.00
_cell.angle_beta   90.00
_cell.angle_gamma   90.00
#
_symmetry.space_group_name_H-M   'P 1'
#
loop_
_entity.id
_entity.type
_entity.pdbx_description
1 polymer ?
#
loop_
_entity_poly.entity_id
_entity_poly.type
_entity_poly.pdbx_seq_one_letter_code
_entity_poly.pdbx_strand_id
1 'polypeptide(L)'
;MSAYDLNSIIQKLDEISWSYYFQILAMKSIIKEMSKDSTNEHKNDSPKEEADKTKVNKEKLIQKLIRKAETKSLDYGELYQLYEYLRETDNLDVIQTLPLEIKNELERIHTEQLLMEEAFKPYQEIASALTKIVSPIIEVFAKIRERTEQEKQQIILKSMLIQSIALWESILKDYLRVLLYYDSRPLLVLNKEKMFSIAEIISAEEEYPDIRSMVVEKYVESIFFRKNIDEIDKELSRLHIVQLNQFSQWTNLREAYYRRNLFAHNNGRINKIYCTKLNFNDCPIGKEVELTPEYIEKLLDALGEFLEFIYENNYVVCKLKRNQSGGD
;
A
#
# COMPACT_ATOMS: atom_id res chain seq x y z
N MET A 1 -14.94 -39.73 22.13
CA MET A 1 -14.68 -39.28 20.73
C MET A 1 -14.61 -40.52 19.88
N SER A 2 -15.63 -40.80 19.07
CA SER A 2 -15.41 -41.71 17.95
C SER A 2 -14.38 -41.07 17.02
N ALA A 3 -13.62 -41.86 16.27
CA ALA A 3 -12.62 -41.37 15.32
C ALA A 3 -13.20 -40.52 14.17
N TYR A 4 -14.51 -40.28 14.17
CA TYR A 4 -15.28 -39.74 13.04
C TYR A 4 -15.27 -38.22 12.90
N ASP A 5 -14.59 -37.45 13.76
CA ASP A 5 -14.75 -35.98 13.78
C ASP A 5 -13.45 -35.18 13.60
N LEU A 6 -12.29 -35.84 13.63
CA LEU A 6 -11.00 -35.14 13.63
C LEU A 6 -10.61 -34.63 12.23
N ASN A 7 -10.85 -35.46 11.22
CA ASN A 7 -10.59 -35.09 9.82
C ASN A 7 -11.54 -33.98 9.37
N SER A 8 -12.78 -33.97 9.85
CA SER A 8 -13.76 -32.91 9.56
C SER A 8 -13.37 -31.57 10.19
N ILE A 9 -12.80 -31.59 11.42
CA ILE A 9 -12.21 -30.39 12.02
C ILE A 9 -11.07 -29.86 11.15
N ILE A 10 -10.10 -30.72 10.80
CA ILE A 10 -8.92 -30.30 10.03
C ILE A 10 -9.33 -29.73 8.68
N GLN A 11 -10.17 -30.44 7.94
CA GLN A 11 -10.62 -30.00 6.62
C GLN A 11 -11.26 -28.61 6.69
N LYS A 12 -12.14 -28.37 7.67
CA LYS A 12 -12.79 -27.07 7.84
C LYS A 12 -11.79 -25.98 8.23
N LEU A 13 -10.84 -26.30 9.10
CA LEU A 13 -9.78 -25.35 9.48
C LEU A 13 -8.85 -25.02 8.30
N ASP A 14 -8.53 -25.98 7.45
CA ASP A 14 -7.76 -25.76 6.23
C ASP A 14 -8.51 -24.84 5.27
N GLU A 15 -9.80 -25.12 4.99
CA GLU A 15 -10.67 -24.30 4.13
C GLU A 15 -10.73 -22.85 4.62
N ILE A 16 -10.93 -22.66 5.94
CA ILE A 16 -10.95 -21.35 6.58
C ILE A 16 -9.59 -20.66 6.44
N SER A 17 -8.50 -21.36 6.74
CA SER A 17 -7.14 -20.80 6.72
C SER A 17 -6.76 -20.33 5.32
N TRP A 18 -7.06 -21.11 4.28
CA TRP A 18 -6.81 -20.73 2.89
C TRP A 18 -7.62 -19.49 2.48
N SER A 19 -8.90 -19.42 2.84
CA SER A 19 -9.74 -18.26 2.54
C SER A 19 -9.16 -16.97 3.13
N TYR A 20 -8.69 -17.02 4.38
CA TYR A 20 -8.07 -15.87 5.03
C TYR A 20 -6.68 -15.54 4.48
N TYR A 21 -5.89 -16.56 4.13
CA TYR A 21 -4.59 -16.37 3.49
C TYR A 21 -4.69 -15.62 2.16
N PHE A 22 -5.67 -15.96 1.31
CA PHE A 22 -5.91 -15.23 0.06
C PHE A 22 -6.30 -13.77 0.29
N GLN A 23 -7.09 -13.48 1.31
CA GLN A 23 -7.46 -12.11 1.67
C GLN A 23 -6.22 -11.31 2.12
N ILE A 24 -5.33 -11.91 2.93
CA ILE A 24 -4.06 -11.29 3.33
C ILE A 24 -3.18 -11.00 2.10
N LEU A 25 -3.05 -11.96 1.17
CA LEU A 25 -2.27 -11.76 -0.06
C LEU A 25 -2.83 -10.64 -0.96
N ALA A 26 -4.15 -10.56 -1.06
CA ALA A 26 -4.81 -9.48 -1.80
C ALA A 26 -4.49 -8.11 -1.17
N MET A 27 -4.57 -7.99 0.15
CA MET A 27 -4.22 -6.75 0.86
C MET A 27 -2.74 -6.39 0.69
N LYS A 28 -1.83 -7.38 0.76
CA LYS A 28 -0.39 -7.16 0.50
C LYS A 28 -0.13 -6.65 -0.91
N SER A 29 -0.87 -7.15 -1.90
CA SER A 29 -0.75 -6.70 -3.29
C SER A 29 -1.14 -5.23 -3.45
N ILE A 30 -2.20 -4.78 -2.77
CA ILE A 30 -2.61 -3.36 -2.81
C ILE A 30 -1.53 -2.47 -2.18
N ILE A 31 -0.98 -2.86 -1.01
CA ILE A 31 0.10 -2.11 -0.36
C ILE A 31 1.33 -2.00 -1.27
N LYS A 32 1.70 -3.09 -1.94
CA LYS A 32 2.85 -3.11 -2.85
C LYS A 32 2.68 -2.14 -4.03
N GLU A 33 1.47 -2.02 -4.59
CA GLU A 33 1.20 -1.03 -5.65
C GLU A 33 1.28 0.40 -5.10
N MET A 34 0.73 0.66 -3.91
CA MET A 34 0.85 1.98 -3.27
C MET A 34 2.31 2.41 -3.04
N SER A 35 3.18 1.47 -2.66
CA SER A 35 4.61 1.75 -2.47
C SER A 35 5.33 2.05 -3.79
N LYS A 36 4.92 1.45 -4.92
CA LYS A 36 5.55 1.74 -6.23
C LYS A 36 5.28 3.15 -6.71
N ASP A 37 4.06 3.64 -6.53
CA ASP A 37 3.67 5.00 -6.96
C ASP A 37 4.51 6.07 -6.27
N SER A 38 4.90 5.84 -5.01
CA SER A 38 5.80 6.75 -4.27
C SER A 38 7.23 6.81 -4.81
N THR A 39 7.69 5.77 -5.52
CA THR A 39 9.08 5.66 -6.02
C THR A 39 9.28 6.11 -7.47
N ASN A 40 8.22 6.08 -8.28
CA ASN A 40 8.32 6.44 -9.71
C ASN A 40 8.27 7.95 -9.97
N GLU A 41 7.73 8.78 -9.07
CA GLU A 41 7.70 10.23 -9.25
C GLU A 41 9.08 10.93 -9.10
N HIS A 42 10.11 10.20 -8.65
CA HIS A 42 11.48 10.73 -8.52
C HIS A 42 12.46 10.26 -9.59
N LYS A 43 12.01 9.46 -10.57
CA LYS A 43 12.82 9.09 -11.74
C LYS A 43 12.31 9.79 -12.99
N ASN A 44 12.40 11.12 -13.02
CA ASN A 44 12.54 11.81 -14.30
C ASN A 44 14.03 11.83 -14.64
N ASP A 45 14.35 11.18 -15.75
CA ASP A 45 15.70 10.92 -16.23
C ASP A 45 16.55 12.19 -16.35
N SER A 46 17.83 12.04 -16.00
CA SER A 46 18.86 13.08 -16.08
C SER A 46 18.95 13.65 -17.50
N PRO A 47 18.66 14.95 -17.72
CA PRO A 47 18.64 15.61 -19.06
C PRO A 47 19.99 15.64 -19.80
N LYS A 48 21.07 15.13 -19.20
CA LYS A 48 22.44 15.33 -19.69
C LYS A 48 22.82 14.39 -20.85
N GLU A 49 22.32 13.16 -20.90
CA GLU A 49 22.72 12.20 -21.96
C GLU A 49 22.03 12.45 -23.31
N GLU A 50 20.82 13.02 -23.33
CA GLU A 50 20.14 13.40 -24.58
C GLU A 50 20.69 14.69 -25.20
N ALA A 51 21.25 15.59 -24.39
CA ALA A 51 21.82 16.84 -24.85
C ALA A 51 23.07 16.63 -25.73
N ASP A 52 23.96 15.72 -25.34
CA ASP A 52 25.22 15.46 -26.07
C ASP A 52 25.01 14.76 -27.42
N LYS A 53 24.06 13.82 -27.51
CA LYS A 53 23.74 13.14 -28.78
C LYS A 53 23.12 14.11 -29.81
N THR A 54 22.33 15.07 -29.34
CA THR A 54 21.68 16.07 -30.21
C THR A 54 22.69 17.04 -30.80
N LYS A 55 23.72 17.42 -30.03
CA LYS A 55 24.77 18.36 -30.46
C LYS A 55 25.63 17.80 -31.61
N VAL A 56 26.06 16.54 -31.50
CA VAL A 56 26.89 15.88 -32.52
C VAL A 56 26.16 15.72 -33.87
N ASN A 57 24.84 15.51 -33.84
CA ASN A 57 24.05 15.41 -35.07
C ASN A 57 23.85 16.77 -35.76
N LYS A 58 23.74 17.87 -35.00
CA LYS A 58 23.64 19.22 -35.55
C LYS A 58 24.90 19.61 -36.34
N GLU A 59 26.09 19.40 -35.78
CA GLU A 59 27.36 19.78 -36.45
C GLU A 59 27.56 19.06 -37.80
N LYS A 60 27.23 17.76 -37.86
CA LYS A 60 27.31 16.97 -39.12
C LYS A 60 26.35 17.47 -40.18
N LEU A 61 25.13 17.84 -39.79
CA LEU A 61 24.12 18.38 -40.70
C LEU A 61 24.58 19.71 -41.30
N ILE A 62 25.16 20.59 -40.47
CA ILE A 62 25.61 21.90 -40.92
C ILE A 62 26.81 21.82 -41.86
N GLN A 63 27.80 20.96 -41.58
CA GLN A 63 28.91 20.76 -42.52
C GLN A 63 28.43 20.29 -43.91
N LYS A 64 27.34 19.51 -43.96
CA LYS A 64 26.71 19.10 -45.22
C LYS A 64 26.07 20.29 -45.95
N LEU A 65 25.42 21.20 -45.23
CA LEU A 65 24.82 22.41 -45.80
C LEU A 65 25.89 23.38 -46.35
N ILE A 66 27.01 23.56 -45.63
CA ILE A 66 28.13 24.40 -46.09
C ILE A 66 28.68 23.88 -47.43
N ARG A 67 28.97 22.57 -47.53
CA ARG A 67 29.44 21.95 -48.80
C ARG A 67 28.41 22.06 -49.92
N LYS A 68 27.12 22.00 -49.59
CA LYS A 68 26.05 22.16 -50.57
C LYS A 68 26.01 23.59 -51.09
N ALA A 69 26.15 24.58 -50.22
CA ALA A 69 26.17 26.00 -50.56
C ALA A 69 27.30 26.38 -51.53
N GLU A 70 28.45 25.69 -51.47
CA GLU A 70 29.59 25.91 -52.38
C GLU A 70 29.30 25.49 -53.83
N THR A 71 28.34 24.60 -54.07
CA THR A 71 28.14 23.95 -55.37
C THR A 71 26.74 24.12 -55.95
N LYS A 72 25.74 24.41 -55.11
CA LYS A 72 24.32 24.50 -55.46
C LYS A 72 23.63 25.56 -54.60
N SER A 73 22.51 26.09 -55.10
CA SER A 73 21.63 26.90 -54.26
C SER A 73 21.03 26.06 -53.13
N LEU A 74 20.93 26.67 -51.96
CA LEU A 74 20.19 26.15 -50.82
C LEU A 74 18.72 26.56 -50.95
N ASP A 75 17.81 25.71 -50.47
CA ASP A 75 16.41 26.15 -50.28
C ASP A 75 16.27 27.02 -49.02
N TYR A 76 15.11 27.65 -48.85
CA TYR A 76 14.87 28.55 -47.72
C TYR A 76 15.00 27.86 -46.35
N GLY A 77 14.59 26.58 -46.24
CA GLY A 77 14.69 25.84 -44.99
C GLY A 77 16.14 25.49 -44.64
N GLU A 78 16.94 25.15 -45.65
CA GLU A 78 18.38 24.91 -45.50
C GLU A 78 19.14 26.20 -45.17
N LEU A 79 18.80 27.32 -45.82
CA LEU A 79 19.36 28.64 -45.50
C LEU A 79 19.05 29.05 -44.06
N TYR A 80 17.82 28.82 -43.61
CA TYR A 80 17.40 29.13 -42.25
C TYR A 80 18.14 28.28 -41.21
N GLN A 81 18.31 26.98 -41.45
CA GLN A 81 19.09 26.10 -40.56
C GLN A 81 20.56 26.52 -40.48
N LEU A 82 21.15 26.91 -41.61
CA LEU A 82 22.52 27.43 -41.66
C LEU A 82 22.64 28.77 -40.92
N TYR A 83 21.69 29.68 -41.12
CA TYR A 83 21.61 30.96 -40.41
C TYR A 83 21.53 30.77 -38.88
N GLU A 84 20.62 29.93 -38.39
CA GLU A 84 20.47 29.66 -36.95
C GLU A 84 21.77 29.13 -36.33
N TYR A 85 22.45 28.21 -37.01
CA TYR A 85 23.73 27.69 -36.52
C TYR A 85 24.82 28.77 -36.47
N LEU A 86 24.94 29.58 -37.53
CA LEU A 86 25.94 30.65 -37.59
C LEU A 86 25.69 31.70 -36.49
N ARG A 87 24.41 32.00 -36.21
CA ARG A 87 23.99 32.86 -35.11
C ARG A 87 24.33 32.26 -33.73
N GLU A 88 24.09 30.96 -33.53
CA GLU A 88 24.38 30.27 -32.26
C GLU A 88 25.88 30.13 -31.97
N THR A 89 26.72 29.99 -33.01
CA THR A 89 28.15 29.67 -32.87
C THR A 89 29.09 30.85 -33.04
N ASP A 90 28.58 32.01 -33.45
CA ASP A 90 29.34 33.24 -33.72
C ASP A 90 30.53 33.01 -34.67
N ASN A 91 30.37 32.07 -35.62
CA ASN A 91 31.47 31.56 -36.44
C ASN A 91 31.66 32.40 -37.71
N LEU A 92 32.25 33.58 -37.53
CA LEU A 92 32.50 34.58 -38.57
C LEU A 92 33.37 34.05 -39.73
N ASP A 93 34.25 33.09 -39.47
CA ASP A 93 35.16 32.52 -40.49
C ASP A 93 34.40 31.75 -41.56
N VAL A 94 33.35 31.02 -41.18
CA VAL A 94 32.51 30.26 -42.12
C VAL A 94 31.77 31.20 -43.05
N ILE A 95 31.28 32.34 -42.53
CA ILE A 95 30.57 33.34 -43.34
C ILE A 95 31.47 33.84 -44.45
N GLN A 96 32.75 34.09 -44.19
CA GLN A 96 33.68 34.60 -45.21
C GLN A 96 33.87 33.61 -46.38
N THR A 97 33.81 32.31 -46.12
CA THR A 97 33.99 31.25 -47.13
C THR A 97 32.77 31.03 -48.03
N LEU A 98 31.59 31.54 -47.67
CA LEU A 98 30.36 31.33 -48.44
C LEU A 98 30.31 32.17 -49.73
N PRO A 99 29.65 31.67 -50.79
CA PRO A 99 29.36 32.45 -52.01
C PRO A 99 28.58 33.73 -51.72
N LEU A 100 28.76 34.76 -52.56
CA LEU A 100 28.16 36.07 -52.38
C LEU A 100 26.62 36.02 -52.42
N GLU A 101 26.06 35.17 -53.28
CA GLU A 101 24.62 34.97 -53.40
C GLU A 101 24.01 34.40 -52.11
N ILE A 102 24.72 33.45 -51.47
CA ILE A 102 24.31 32.86 -50.20
C ILE A 102 24.42 33.88 -49.07
N LYS A 103 25.48 34.71 -49.06
CA LYS A 103 25.64 35.81 -48.09
C LYS A 103 24.46 36.79 -48.16
N ASN A 104 24.08 37.24 -49.36
CA ASN A 104 22.98 38.17 -49.54
C ASN A 104 21.62 37.59 -49.10
N GLU A 105 21.38 36.30 -49.35
CA GLU A 105 20.17 35.62 -48.87
C GLU A 105 20.17 35.45 -47.35
N LEU A 106 21.32 35.15 -46.74
CA LEU A 106 21.47 35.10 -45.29
C LEU A 106 21.24 36.48 -44.64
N GLU A 107 21.72 37.58 -45.26
CA GLU A 107 21.44 38.95 -44.82
C GLU A 107 19.96 39.32 -44.94
N ARG A 108 19.29 38.87 -46.02
CA ARG A 108 17.84 39.04 -46.18
C ARG A 108 17.08 38.31 -45.07
N ILE A 109 17.41 37.04 -44.82
CA ILE A 109 16.82 36.25 -43.72
C ILE A 109 17.07 36.91 -42.38
N HIS A 110 18.30 37.40 -42.13
CA HIS A 110 18.63 38.12 -40.91
C HIS A 110 17.74 39.36 -40.71
N THR A 111 17.53 40.15 -41.76
CA THR A 111 16.67 41.34 -41.74
C THR A 111 15.20 40.97 -41.49
N GLU A 112 14.69 39.95 -42.17
CA GLU A 112 13.33 39.42 -41.97
C GLU A 112 13.14 38.90 -40.54
N GLN A 113 14.15 38.22 -39.97
CA GLN A 113 14.15 37.79 -38.57
C GLN A 113 14.15 38.97 -37.61
N LEU A 114 14.94 40.01 -37.85
CA LEU A 114 14.97 41.21 -37.00
C LEU A 114 13.61 41.89 -36.96
N LEU A 115 12.96 42.04 -38.13
CA LEU A 115 11.60 42.60 -38.24
C LEU A 115 10.57 41.71 -37.55
N MET A 116 10.70 40.38 -37.64
CA MET A 116 9.86 39.46 -36.88
C MET A 116 10.09 39.58 -35.37
N GLU A 117 11.33 39.53 -34.89
CA GLU A 117 11.67 39.66 -33.48
C GLU A 117 11.12 40.96 -32.88
N GLU A 118 11.24 42.07 -33.61
CA GLU A 118 10.70 43.36 -33.20
C GLU A 118 9.15 43.36 -33.19
N ALA A 119 8.50 42.75 -34.18
CA ALA A 119 7.05 42.57 -34.22
C ALA A 119 6.53 41.61 -33.13
N PHE A 120 7.34 40.63 -32.71
CA PHE A 120 7.01 39.64 -31.68
C PHE A 120 7.32 40.13 -30.26
N LYS A 121 8.10 41.18 -30.09
CA LYS A 121 8.49 41.74 -28.78
C LYS A 121 7.28 42.01 -27.85
N PRO A 122 6.17 42.62 -28.31
CA PRO A 122 4.97 42.79 -27.45
C PRO A 122 4.38 41.45 -26.99
N TYR A 123 4.43 40.41 -27.84
CA TYR A 123 3.95 39.08 -27.50
C TYR A 123 4.88 38.37 -26.50
N GLN A 124 6.20 38.59 -26.59
CA GLN A 124 7.16 38.07 -25.60
C GLN A 124 6.94 38.72 -24.22
N GLU A 125 6.65 40.02 -24.18
CA GLU A 125 6.32 40.73 -22.94
C GLU A 125 5.01 40.21 -22.34
N ILE A 126 3.98 40.00 -23.17
CA ILE A 126 2.72 39.37 -22.74
C ILE A 126 2.96 37.94 -22.25
N ALA A 127 3.74 37.13 -22.97
CA ALA A 127 4.06 35.77 -22.57
C ALA A 127 4.82 35.75 -21.23
N SER A 128 5.81 36.63 -21.05
CA SER A 128 6.54 36.76 -19.78
C SER A 128 5.61 37.17 -18.63
N ALA A 129 4.72 38.13 -18.87
CA ALA A 129 3.73 38.55 -17.88
C ALA A 129 2.76 37.39 -17.53
N LEU A 130 2.28 36.66 -18.54
CA LEU A 130 1.44 35.48 -18.34
C LEU A 130 2.18 34.38 -17.55
N THR A 131 3.44 34.09 -17.87
CA THR A 131 4.25 33.13 -17.12
C THR A 131 4.38 33.55 -15.65
N LYS A 132 4.61 34.84 -15.36
CA LYS A 132 4.68 35.34 -13.98
C LYS A 132 3.36 35.21 -13.22
N ILE A 133 2.22 35.29 -13.90
CA ILE A 133 0.89 35.11 -13.29
C ILE A 133 0.56 33.63 -13.10
N VAL A 134 0.86 32.81 -14.11
CA VAL A 134 0.47 31.39 -14.17
C VAL A 134 1.40 30.51 -13.32
N SER A 135 2.69 30.81 -13.24
CA SER A 135 3.66 30.01 -12.48
C SER A 135 3.28 29.84 -11.00
N PRO A 136 2.93 30.89 -10.23
CA PRO A 136 2.47 30.74 -8.85
C PRO A 136 1.20 29.90 -8.73
N ILE A 137 0.30 30.00 -9.71
CA ILE A 137 -0.95 29.23 -9.75
C ILE A 137 -0.64 27.75 -9.94
N ILE A 138 0.24 27.41 -10.88
CA ILE A 138 0.72 26.03 -11.10
C ILE A 138 1.35 25.47 -9.83
N GLU A 139 2.21 26.24 -9.15
CA GLU A 139 2.84 25.81 -7.89
C GLU A 139 1.81 25.53 -6.78
N VAL A 140 0.78 26.38 -6.66
CA VAL A 140 -0.31 26.17 -5.69
C VAL A 140 -1.10 24.90 -6.04
N PHE A 141 -1.45 24.69 -7.31
CA PHE A 141 -2.15 23.48 -7.74
C PHE A 141 -1.31 22.22 -7.54
N ALA A 142 0.00 22.28 -7.79
CA ALA A 142 0.91 21.18 -7.52
C ALA A 142 0.89 20.80 -6.02
N LYS A 143 1.01 21.79 -5.13
CA LYS A 143 0.92 21.58 -3.67
C LYS A 143 -0.43 21.03 -3.23
N ILE A 144 -1.53 21.52 -3.79
CA ILE A 144 -2.88 21.00 -3.50
C ILE A 144 -3.00 19.54 -3.94
N ARG A 145 -2.52 19.21 -5.15
CA ARG A 145 -2.53 17.85 -5.67
C ARG A 145 -1.71 16.90 -4.79
N GLU A 146 -0.49 17.30 -4.43
CA GLU A 146 0.39 16.53 -3.55
C GLU A 146 -0.28 16.24 -2.21
N ARG A 147 -0.83 17.27 -1.56
CA ARG A 147 -1.54 17.11 -0.29
C ARG A 147 -2.77 16.22 -0.41
N THR A 148 -3.53 16.37 -1.49
CA THR A 148 -4.72 15.54 -1.75
C THR A 148 -4.32 14.07 -1.91
N GLU A 149 -3.19 13.80 -2.57
CA GLU A 149 -2.71 12.44 -2.76
C GLU A 149 -2.21 11.82 -1.45
N GLN A 150 -1.49 12.59 -0.63
CA GLN A 150 -1.10 12.18 0.73
C GLN A 150 -2.32 11.86 1.60
N GLU A 151 -3.36 12.71 1.56
CA GLU A 151 -4.59 12.49 2.32
C GLU A 151 -5.34 11.22 1.86
N LYS A 152 -5.42 10.96 0.55
CA LYS A 152 -5.99 9.71 0.02
C LYS A 152 -5.22 8.48 0.49
N GLN A 153 -3.89 8.51 0.41
CA GLN A 153 -3.05 7.41 0.88
C GLN A 153 -3.31 7.13 2.36
N GLN A 154 -3.39 8.16 3.19
CA GLN A 154 -3.71 8.01 4.61
C GLN A 154 -5.10 7.43 4.84
N ILE A 155 -6.12 7.81 4.06
CA ILE A 155 -7.47 7.21 4.15
C ILE A 155 -7.42 5.71 3.83
N ILE A 156 -6.67 5.32 2.79
CA ILE A 156 -6.53 3.92 2.40
C ILE A 156 -5.83 3.13 3.51
N LEU A 157 -4.71 3.63 4.05
CA LEU A 157 -3.97 2.96 5.14
C LEU A 157 -4.82 2.82 6.41
N LYS A 158 -5.59 3.85 6.78
CA LYS A 158 -6.53 3.80 7.91
C LYS A 158 -7.59 2.71 7.70
N SER A 159 -8.14 2.64 6.48
CA SER A 159 -9.14 1.62 6.11
C SER A 159 -8.54 0.22 6.14
N MET A 160 -7.32 0.04 5.65
CA MET A 160 -6.60 -1.24 5.65
C MET A 160 -6.28 -1.73 7.05
N LEU A 161 -5.87 -0.85 7.98
CA LEU A 161 -5.68 -1.23 9.37
C LEU A 161 -6.97 -1.77 9.99
N ILE A 162 -8.09 -1.04 9.78
CA ILE A 162 -9.39 -1.46 10.30
C ILE A 162 -9.79 -2.81 9.73
N GLN A 163 -9.67 -2.99 8.42
CA GLN A 163 -10.00 -4.25 7.74
C GLN A 163 -9.08 -5.40 8.17
N SER A 164 -7.78 -5.17 8.35
CA SER A 164 -6.82 -6.19 8.79
C SER A 164 -7.17 -6.72 10.18
N ILE A 165 -7.53 -5.83 11.11
CA ILE A 165 -7.94 -6.25 12.46
C ILE A 165 -9.31 -6.93 12.45
N ALA A 166 -10.26 -6.47 11.63
CA ALA A 166 -11.54 -7.15 11.45
C ALA A 166 -11.36 -8.57 10.85
N LEU A 167 -10.43 -8.73 9.91
CA LEU A 167 -10.04 -10.01 9.36
C LEU A 167 -9.51 -10.94 10.45
N TRP A 168 -8.60 -10.43 11.29
CA TRP A 168 -8.05 -11.17 12.41
C TRP A 168 -9.10 -11.62 13.44
N GLU A 169 -10.02 -10.73 13.81
CA GLU A 169 -11.14 -11.08 14.68
C GLU A 169 -12.04 -12.15 14.04
N SER A 170 -12.21 -12.12 12.72
CA SER A 170 -13.02 -13.11 12.00
C SER A 170 -12.34 -14.47 11.96
N ILE A 171 -11.02 -14.52 11.71
CA ILE A 171 -10.19 -15.72 11.86
C ILE A 171 -10.41 -16.36 13.23
N LEU A 172 -10.28 -15.58 14.30
CA LEU A 172 -10.45 -16.05 15.68
C LEU A 172 -11.87 -16.58 15.94
N LYS A 173 -12.90 -15.89 15.46
CA LYS A 173 -14.31 -16.32 15.61
C LYS A 173 -14.58 -17.63 14.88
N ASP A 174 -14.18 -17.74 13.62
CA ASP A 174 -14.42 -18.94 12.81
C ASP A 174 -13.65 -20.14 13.36
N TYR A 175 -12.41 -19.91 13.78
CA TYR A 175 -11.62 -20.93 14.47
C TYR A 175 -12.32 -21.42 15.75
N LEU A 176 -12.81 -20.49 16.57
CA LEU A 176 -13.54 -20.83 17.79
C LEU A 176 -14.86 -21.56 17.48
N ARG A 177 -15.60 -21.17 16.44
CA ARG A 177 -16.84 -21.86 16.01
C ARG A 177 -16.57 -23.31 15.65
N VAL A 178 -15.57 -23.57 14.81
CA VAL A 178 -15.21 -24.93 14.41
C VAL A 178 -14.82 -25.74 15.64
N LEU A 179 -13.96 -25.20 16.50
CA LEU A 179 -13.53 -25.92 17.70
C LEU A 179 -14.68 -26.23 18.65
N LEU A 180 -15.54 -25.26 18.97
CA LEU A 180 -16.64 -25.48 19.91
C LEU A 180 -17.75 -26.37 19.33
N TYR A 181 -17.95 -26.33 18.02
CA TYR A 181 -18.93 -27.18 17.35
C TYR A 181 -18.49 -28.65 17.35
N TYR A 182 -17.21 -28.92 17.11
CA TYR A 182 -16.70 -30.28 16.96
C TYR A 182 -16.06 -30.86 18.22
N ASP A 183 -15.63 -30.00 19.15
CA ASP A 183 -15.09 -30.38 20.44
C ASP A 183 -15.94 -29.81 21.56
N SER A 184 -16.67 -30.69 22.25
CA SER A 184 -17.53 -30.31 23.38
C SER A 184 -16.77 -30.10 24.69
N ARG A 185 -15.47 -30.38 24.76
CA ARG A 185 -14.68 -30.25 26.00
C ARG A 185 -14.54 -28.80 26.49
N PRO A 186 -14.25 -27.79 25.66
CA PRO A 186 -14.27 -26.40 26.09
C PRO A 186 -15.64 -25.98 26.62
N LEU A 187 -16.72 -26.48 26.04
CA LEU A 187 -18.07 -26.23 26.52
C LEU A 187 -18.29 -26.82 27.94
N LEU A 188 -17.60 -27.90 28.34
CA LEU A 188 -17.70 -28.49 29.70
C LEU A 188 -17.14 -27.57 30.76
N VAL A 189 -16.13 -26.78 30.39
CA VAL A 189 -15.55 -25.75 31.26
C VAL A 189 -16.56 -24.61 31.48
N LEU A 190 -17.45 -24.34 30.51
CA LEU A 190 -18.49 -23.32 30.60
C LEU A 190 -19.68 -23.70 31.48
N ASN A 191 -20.00 -24.99 31.55
CA ASN A 191 -21.13 -25.52 32.31
C ASN A 191 -21.06 -25.17 33.82
N LYS A 192 -19.86 -24.85 34.36
CA LYS A 192 -19.72 -24.42 35.76
C LYS A 192 -20.31 -23.03 36.05
N GLU A 193 -20.67 -22.24 35.04
CA GLU A 193 -21.04 -20.81 35.18
C GLU A 193 -22.47 -20.44 34.70
N LYS A 194 -23.37 -21.41 34.51
CA LYS A 194 -24.85 -21.22 34.33
C LYS A 194 -25.35 -20.70 32.96
N MET A 195 -24.98 -21.32 31.83
CA MET A 195 -25.75 -21.09 30.58
C MET A 195 -26.58 -22.30 30.12
N PHE A 196 -26.01 -23.49 29.99
CA PHE A 196 -26.72 -24.75 29.73
C PHE A 196 -25.83 -25.92 30.16
N SER A 197 -26.43 -27.01 30.63
CA SER A 197 -25.65 -28.22 30.86
C SER A 197 -25.31 -28.89 29.54
N ILE A 198 -24.08 -29.40 29.38
CA ILE A 198 -23.72 -30.11 28.15
C ILE A 198 -24.57 -31.35 27.92
N ALA A 199 -25.01 -31.99 29.00
CA ALA A 199 -25.96 -33.08 28.92
C ALA A 199 -27.28 -32.58 28.29
N GLU A 200 -27.76 -31.39 28.65
CA GLU A 200 -28.94 -30.78 28.02
C GLU A 200 -28.73 -30.48 26.54
N ILE A 201 -27.56 -29.96 26.15
CA ILE A 201 -27.26 -29.66 24.74
C ILE A 201 -27.23 -30.96 23.91
N ILE A 202 -26.51 -31.99 24.39
CA ILE A 202 -26.40 -33.27 23.69
C ILE A 202 -27.75 -33.98 23.62
N SER A 203 -28.53 -33.99 24.72
CA SER A 203 -29.87 -34.59 24.70
C SER A 203 -30.84 -33.83 23.81
N ALA A 204 -30.70 -32.51 23.70
CA ALA A 204 -31.55 -31.70 22.84
C ALA A 204 -31.17 -31.77 21.36
N GLU A 205 -29.98 -32.24 20.99
CA GLU A 205 -29.57 -32.40 19.58
C GLU A 205 -30.41 -33.44 18.82
N GLU A 206 -30.91 -34.47 19.52
CA GLU A 206 -31.80 -35.48 18.90
C GLU A 206 -33.13 -34.87 18.47
N GLU A 207 -33.63 -33.86 19.20
CA GLU A 207 -34.90 -33.17 18.93
C GLU A 207 -34.70 -31.89 18.10
N TYR A 208 -33.56 -31.22 18.27
CA TYR A 208 -33.20 -29.95 17.66
C TYR A 208 -31.77 -29.99 17.10
N PRO A 209 -31.58 -30.43 15.85
CA PRO A 209 -30.25 -30.59 15.25
C PRO A 209 -29.37 -29.32 15.25
N ASP A 210 -30.00 -28.14 15.27
CA ASP A 210 -29.32 -26.84 15.22
C ASP A 210 -28.95 -26.26 16.59
N ILE A 211 -29.35 -26.91 17.69
CA ILE A 211 -29.17 -26.33 19.04
C ILE A 211 -27.70 -26.09 19.37
N ARG A 212 -26.79 -26.96 18.91
CA ARG A 212 -25.35 -26.78 19.08
C ARG A 212 -24.86 -25.51 18.39
N SER A 213 -25.23 -25.31 17.12
CA SER A 213 -24.86 -24.13 16.34
C SER A 213 -25.33 -22.85 17.04
N MET A 214 -26.56 -22.84 17.57
CA MET A 214 -27.10 -21.69 18.30
C MET A 214 -26.34 -21.39 19.60
N VAL A 215 -25.97 -22.42 20.37
CA VAL A 215 -25.20 -22.24 21.61
C VAL A 215 -23.79 -21.75 21.31
N VAL A 216 -23.12 -22.34 20.31
CA VAL A 216 -21.79 -21.93 19.86
C VAL A 216 -21.81 -20.46 19.41
N GLU A 217 -22.79 -20.06 18.59
CA GLU A 217 -22.85 -18.69 18.09
C GLU A 217 -23.08 -17.68 19.21
N LYS A 218 -24.06 -17.93 20.09
CA LYS A 218 -24.31 -17.07 21.26
C LYS A 218 -23.07 -16.92 22.13
N TYR A 219 -22.30 -17.99 22.28
CA TYR A 219 -21.08 -17.96 23.07
C TYR A 219 -19.97 -17.14 22.39
N VAL A 220 -19.71 -17.39 21.10
CA VAL A 220 -18.74 -16.63 20.30
C VAL A 220 -19.09 -15.14 20.32
N GLU A 221 -20.34 -14.77 20.06
CA GLU A 221 -20.80 -13.38 20.14
C GLU A 221 -20.56 -12.78 21.53
N SER A 222 -20.85 -13.52 22.60
CA SER A 222 -20.67 -13.03 23.98
C SER A 222 -19.22 -12.66 24.30
N ILE A 223 -18.25 -13.37 23.70
CA ILE A 223 -16.83 -13.07 23.84
C ILE A 223 -16.49 -11.84 23.03
N PHE A 224 -16.67 -11.90 21.70
CA PHE A 224 -16.10 -10.88 20.81
C PHE A 224 -16.85 -9.55 20.82
N PHE A 225 -18.09 -9.51 21.33
CA PHE A 225 -18.84 -8.27 21.48
C PHE A 225 -18.52 -7.53 22.79
N ARG A 226 -18.20 -8.27 23.86
CA ARG A 226 -18.08 -7.68 25.21
C ARG A 226 -16.64 -7.57 25.69
N LYS A 227 -15.74 -8.41 25.20
CA LYS A 227 -14.37 -8.53 25.68
C LYS A 227 -13.40 -7.81 24.76
N ASN A 228 -12.41 -7.16 25.37
CA ASN A 228 -11.24 -6.67 24.63
C ASN A 228 -10.24 -7.80 24.39
N ILE A 229 -9.25 -7.56 23.54
CA ILE A 229 -8.32 -8.61 23.10
C ILE A 229 -7.54 -9.30 24.24
N ASP A 230 -7.24 -8.59 25.33
CA ASP A 230 -6.59 -9.19 26.52
C ASP A 230 -7.52 -10.17 27.24
N GLU A 231 -8.81 -9.84 27.30
CA GLU A 231 -9.83 -10.68 27.92
C GLU A 231 -10.15 -11.88 27.03
N ILE A 232 -10.07 -11.73 25.70
CA ILE A 232 -10.17 -12.83 24.75
C ILE A 232 -9.00 -13.81 24.95
N ASP A 233 -7.76 -13.34 25.05
CA ASP A 233 -6.58 -14.19 25.33
C ASP A 233 -6.78 -15.01 26.62
N LYS A 234 -7.20 -14.36 27.71
CA LYS A 234 -7.50 -15.02 28.98
C LYS A 234 -8.61 -16.06 28.84
N GLU A 235 -9.66 -15.74 28.07
CA GLU A 235 -10.78 -16.64 27.85
C GLU A 235 -10.36 -17.89 27.07
N LEU A 236 -9.64 -17.72 25.97
CA LEU A 236 -9.14 -18.83 25.15
C LEU A 236 -8.15 -19.70 25.93
N SER A 237 -7.32 -19.09 26.76
CA SER A 237 -6.42 -19.79 27.68
C SER A 237 -7.18 -20.62 28.72
N ARG A 238 -8.23 -20.04 29.32
CA ARG A 238 -9.11 -20.72 30.29
C ARG A 238 -9.82 -21.93 29.68
N LEU A 239 -10.21 -21.82 28.41
CA LEU A 239 -10.81 -22.91 27.64
C LEU A 239 -9.80 -23.96 27.15
N HIS A 240 -8.50 -23.75 27.40
CA HIS A 240 -7.41 -24.59 26.91
C HIS A 240 -7.41 -24.74 25.38
N ILE A 241 -7.79 -23.67 24.67
CA ILE A 241 -7.85 -23.64 23.20
C ILE A 241 -6.52 -23.15 22.62
N VAL A 242 -6.14 -21.93 22.98
CA VAL A 242 -4.89 -21.29 22.56
C VAL A 242 -4.53 -20.19 23.55
N GLN A 243 -3.24 -19.97 23.78
CA GLN A 243 -2.72 -18.82 24.51
C GLN A 243 -2.17 -17.83 23.49
N LEU A 244 -2.91 -16.76 23.19
CA LEU A 244 -2.51 -15.80 22.16
C LEU A 244 -1.21 -15.10 22.54
N ASN A 245 -0.96 -14.92 23.84
CA ASN A 245 0.29 -14.35 24.34
C ASN A 245 1.55 -15.19 24.09
N GLN A 246 1.42 -16.45 23.66
CA GLN A 246 2.54 -17.29 23.24
C GLN A 246 2.92 -17.08 21.77
N PHE A 247 2.09 -16.37 21.00
CA PHE A 247 2.42 -16.01 19.63
C PHE A 247 3.55 -14.99 19.60
N SER A 248 4.58 -15.23 18.77
CA SER A 248 5.78 -14.40 18.67
C SER A 248 5.46 -12.93 18.37
N GLN A 249 4.48 -12.66 17.50
CA GLN A 249 4.04 -11.31 17.14
C GLN A 249 2.84 -10.82 17.96
N TRP A 250 2.53 -11.44 19.10
CA TRP A 250 1.39 -11.05 19.93
C TRP A 250 1.38 -9.56 20.27
N THR A 251 2.52 -9.02 20.68
CA THR A 251 2.65 -7.59 21.02
C THR A 251 2.27 -6.70 19.84
N ASN A 252 2.63 -7.07 18.61
CA ASN A 252 2.34 -6.31 17.40
C ASN A 252 0.85 -6.35 17.05
N LEU A 253 0.23 -7.55 17.07
CA LEU A 253 -1.22 -7.68 16.81
C LEU A 253 -2.06 -7.00 17.88
N ARG A 254 -1.64 -7.13 19.14
CA ARG A 254 -2.29 -6.48 20.28
C ARG A 254 -2.22 -4.95 20.17
N GLU A 255 -1.07 -4.41 19.80
CA GLU A 255 -0.90 -2.98 19.55
C GLU A 255 -1.80 -2.51 18.40
N ALA A 256 -1.78 -3.23 17.26
CA ALA A 256 -2.58 -2.91 16.09
C ALA A 256 -4.08 -2.96 16.39
N TYR A 257 -4.54 -3.89 17.23
CA TYR A 257 -5.92 -3.93 17.72
C TYR A 257 -6.31 -2.65 18.46
N TYR A 258 -5.48 -2.21 19.42
CA TYR A 258 -5.77 -0.97 20.15
C TYR A 258 -5.58 0.28 19.27
N ARG A 259 -4.66 0.25 18.31
CA ARG A 259 -4.48 1.33 17.32
C ARG A 259 -5.70 1.46 16.42
N ARG A 260 -6.30 0.36 15.97
CA ARG A 260 -7.56 0.37 15.22
C ARG A 260 -8.66 1.09 15.99
N ASN A 261 -8.75 0.89 17.30
CA ASN A 261 -9.74 1.58 18.13
C ASN A 261 -9.53 3.09 18.17
N LEU A 262 -8.28 3.57 18.08
CA LEU A 262 -8.00 5.01 17.97
C LEU A 262 -8.55 5.57 16.66
N PHE A 263 -8.38 4.88 15.53
CA PHE A 263 -8.93 5.33 14.25
C PHE A 263 -10.46 5.23 14.20
N ALA A 264 -11.03 4.16 14.74
CA ALA A 264 -12.48 3.96 14.75
C ALA A 264 -13.23 4.93 15.67
N HIS A 265 -12.64 5.33 16.81
CA HIS A 265 -13.36 6.07 17.86
C HIS A 265 -12.75 7.42 18.24
N ASN A 266 -11.51 7.71 17.84
CA ASN A 266 -10.79 8.92 18.25
C ASN A 266 -10.01 9.59 17.11
N ASN A 267 -10.42 9.36 15.85
CA ASN A 267 -9.77 9.89 14.65
C ASN A 267 -8.24 9.73 14.66
N GLY A 268 -7.74 8.59 15.13
CA GLY A 268 -6.32 8.27 15.19
C GLY A 268 -5.53 8.96 16.31
N ARG A 269 -6.17 9.71 17.21
CA ARG A 269 -5.47 10.39 18.32
C ARG A 269 -5.21 9.46 19.49
N ILE A 270 -4.01 9.51 20.05
CA ILE A 270 -3.61 8.71 21.21
C ILE A 270 -4.39 9.16 22.45
N ASN A 271 -4.94 8.20 23.20
CA ASN A 271 -5.65 8.44 24.44
C ASN A 271 -5.07 7.62 25.61
N LYS A 272 -5.49 7.95 26.84
CA LYS A 272 -5.02 7.29 28.06
C LYS A 272 -5.30 5.78 28.06
N ILE A 273 -6.41 5.34 27.47
CA ILE A 273 -6.80 3.91 27.41
C ILE A 273 -5.76 3.13 26.61
N TYR A 274 -5.42 3.61 25.41
CA TYR A 274 -4.39 3.00 24.57
C TYR A 274 -3.03 2.92 25.30
N CYS A 275 -2.58 4.02 25.91
CA CYS A 275 -1.33 4.06 26.68
C CYS A 275 -1.31 3.05 27.83
N THR A 276 -2.41 2.99 28.59
CA THR A 276 -2.56 2.12 29.76
C THR A 276 -2.58 0.66 29.33
N LYS A 277 -3.32 0.34 28.27
CA LYS A 277 -3.38 -1.03 27.74
C LYS A 277 -2.02 -1.49 27.24
N LEU A 278 -1.24 -0.64 26.60
CA LEU A 278 0.06 -1.01 26.04
C LEU A 278 1.25 -0.79 26.97
N ASN A 279 1.01 -0.33 28.20
CA ASN A 279 2.06 -0.03 29.20
C ASN A 279 3.14 0.94 28.66
N PHE A 280 2.75 1.97 27.92
CA PHE A 280 3.68 2.99 27.45
C PHE A 280 3.95 4.03 28.56
N ASN A 281 5.21 4.10 28.98
CA ASN A 281 5.65 5.03 30.04
C ASN A 281 5.58 6.50 29.58
N ASP A 282 6.09 6.81 28.39
CA ASP A 282 6.09 8.15 27.80
C ASP A 282 5.09 8.25 26.65
N CYS A 283 3.81 8.19 26.99
CA CYS A 283 2.75 8.15 26.00
C CYS A 283 2.35 9.55 25.50
N PRO A 284 2.47 9.86 24.20
CA PRO A 284 2.17 11.19 23.68
C PRO A 284 0.67 11.39 23.43
N ILE A 285 -0.12 11.50 24.51
CA ILE A 285 -1.57 11.71 24.47
C ILE A 285 -1.93 12.92 23.60
N GLY A 286 -2.94 12.77 22.75
CA GLY A 286 -3.45 13.82 21.86
C GLY A 286 -2.75 13.91 20.50
N LYS A 287 -1.55 13.33 20.35
CA LYS A 287 -0.89 13.21 19.05
C LYS A 287 -1.64 12.23 18.15
N GLU A 288 -1.66 12.51 16.86
CA GLU A 288 -2.16 11.58 15.86
C GLU A 288 -1.14 10.46 15.65
N VAL A 289 -1.64 9.24 15.55
CA VAL A 289 -0.86 8.07 15.24
C VAL A 289 -0.54 8.06 13.75
N GLU A 290 0.74 7.95 13.42
CA GLU A 290 1.19 7.80 12.04
C GLU A 290 0.95 6.37 11.54
N LEU A 291 0.51 6.26 10.28
CA LEU A 291 0.43 5.01 9.53
C LEU A 291 1.27 5.13 8.27
N THR A 292 2.11 4.11 8.06
CA THR A 292 2.94 3.97 6.87
C THR A 292 2.59 2.66 6.15
N PRO A 293 2.86 2.54 4.85
CA PRO A 293 2.70 1.28 4.12
C PRO A 293 3.46 0.11 4.79
N GLU A 294 4.66 0.35 5.30
CA GLU A 294 5.51 -0.65 5.96
C GLU A 294 4.89 -1.14 7.28
N TYR A 295 4.16 -0.28 8.00
CA TYR A 295 3.43 -0.69 9.19
C TYR A 295 2.32 -1.68 8.83
N ILE A 296 1.55 -1.41 7.76
CA ILE A 296 0.48 -2.30 7.30
C ILE A 296 1.07 -3.61 6.76
N GLU A 297 2.17 -3.55 6.01
CA GLU A 297 2.85 -4.75 5.50
C GLU A 297 3.27 -5.69 6.64
N LYS A 298 3.94 -5.14 7.68
CA LYS A 298 4.32 -5.91 8.88
C LYS A 298 3.12 -6.49 9.63
N LEU A 299 2.01 -5.75 9.69
CA LEU A 299 0.76 -6.26 10.26
C LEU A 299 0.24 -7.46 9.45
N LEU A 300 0.22 -7.36 8.13
CA LEU A 300 -0.23 -8.44 7.25
C LEU A 300 0.71 -9.66 7.32
N ASP A 301 2.02 -9.47 7.49
CA ASP A 301 2.97 -10.55 7.79
C ASP A 301 2.62 -11.23 9.11
N ALA A 302 2.41 -10.46 10.18
CA ALA A 302 2.02 -11.00 11.48
C ALA A 302 0.67 -11.75 11.44
N LEU A 303 -0.27 -11.34 10.59
CA LEU A 303 -1.52 -12.10 10.37
C LEU A 303 -1.29 -13.43 9.65
N GLY A 304 -0.37 -13.47 8.69
CA GLY A 304 0.05 -14.72 8.04
C GLY A 304 0.68 -15.68 9.04
N GLU A 305 1.66 -15.21 9.81
CA GLU A 305 2.29 -15.99 10.89
C GLU A 305 1.27 -16.43 11.95
N PHE A 306 0.25 -15.61 12.20
CA PHE A 306 -0.81 -15.96 13.15
C PHE A 306 -1.67 -17.14 12.68
N LEU A 307 -1.98 -17.21 11.37
CA LEU A 307 -2.70 -18.36 10.79
C LEU A 307 -1.91 -19.66 10.98
N GLU A 308 -0.60 -19.62 10.75
CA GLU A 308 0.29 -20.76 11.00
C GLU A 308 0.32 -21.11 12.49
N PHE A 309 0.46 -20.11 13.36
CA PHE A 309 0.47 -20.31 14.81
C PHE A 309 -0.78 -21.01 15.33
N ILE A 310 -1.98 -20.55 14.95
CA ILE A 310 -3.23 -21.18 15.40
C ILE A 310 -3.40 -22.59 14.83
N TYR A 311 -2.91 -22.83 13.61
CA TYR A 311 -2.93 -24.15 12.98
C TYR A 311 -2.03 -25.14 13.73
N GLU A 312 -0.80 -24.74 14.03
CA GLU A 312 0.19 -25.58 14.71
C GLU A 312 -0.15 -25.82 16.18
N ASN A 313 -0.62 -24.79 16.88
CA ASN A 313 -0.97 -24.85 18.30
C ASN A 313 -2.38 -25.39 18.52
N ASN A 314 -3.07 -25.82 17.47
CA ASN A 314 -4.33 -26.50 17.62
C ASN A 314 -4.12 -27.81 18.38
N TYR A 315 -4.73 -27.91 19.56
CA TYR A 315 -4.70 -29.10 20.40
C TYR A 315 -5.09 -30.37 19.63
N VAL A 316 -6.04 -30.29 18.70
CA VAL A 316 -6.49 -31.39 17.84
C VAL A 316 -5.36 -31.86 16.91
N VAL A 317 -4.67 -30.92 16.26
CA VAL A 317 -3.53 -31.19 15.37
C VAL A 317 -2.34 -31.72 16.17
N CYS A 318 -2.08 -31.16 17.36
CA CYS A 318 -1.04 -31.63 18.27
C CYS A 318 -1.29 -33.06 18.76
N LYS A 319 -2.54 -33.42 19.06
CA LYS A 319 -2.91 -34.79 19.46
C LYS A 319 -2.73 -35.80 18.32
N LEU A 320 -2.98 -35.39 17.08
CA LEU A 320 -2.69 -36.20 15.89
C LEU A 320 -1.21 -36.44 15.67
N LYS A 321 -0.40 -35.37 15.71
CA LYS A 321 1.05 -35.49 15.56
C LYS A 321 1.62 -36.47 16.60
N ARG A 322 1.16 -36.38 17.86
CA ARG A 322 1.57 -37.32 18.95
C ARG A 322 1.12 -38.76 18.73
N ASN A 323 -0.09 -38.98 18.22
CA ASN A 323 -0.59 -40.33 17.92
C ASN A 323 0.12 -40.95 16.70
N GLN A 324 0.61 -40.14 15.77
CA GLN A 324 1.41 -40.59 14.62
C GLN A 324 2.89 -40.83 14.98
N SER A 325 3.43 -40.09 15.95
CA SER A 325 4.83 -40.24 16.40
C SER A 325 5.04 -41.20 17.59
N GLY A 326 3.97 -41.75 18.16
CA GLY A 326 4.01 -42.70 19.28
C GLY A 326 3.64 -44.13 18.91
N GLY A 327 3.68 -44.47 17.62
CA GLY A 327 3.35 -45.78 17.05
C GLY A 327 4.55 -46.58 16.56
N ASP A 328 5.76 -46.33 17.11
CA ASP A 328 6.95 -47.16 16.93
C ASP A 328 7.34 -47.83 18.26
#